data_AF-A0A7Y6DXA1-F1
#
_entry.id   AF-A0A7Y6DXA1-F1
#
_cell.length_a   1.000
_cell.length_b   1.000
_cell.length_c   1.000
_cell.angle_alpha   90.00
_cell.angle_beta   90.00
_cell.angle_gamma   90.00
#
_symmetry.space_group_name_H-M   'P 1'
#
loop_
_entity.id
_entity.type
_entity.pdbx_description
1 polymer ?
#
loop_
_entity_poly.entity_id
_entity_poly.type
_entity_poly.pdbx_seq_one_letter_code
_entity_poly.pdbx_strand_id
1 'polypeptide(L)'
;MSMGWDAPAGALLGRTPATWAGLWSLLYTAGHSALRLSLVGQFAESVQLAFVAMDLREARDELEWLHDDVGAGAPAADLGPLRPGEDRDAACGVVLRLVGTALEVSHVLAERQIDSAELSCLTRVEHRLQSARATISGLRL
;
A
#
# COMPACT_ATOMS: atom_id res chain seq x y z
N MET A 1 -7.30 17.93 15.84
CA MET A 1 -7.76 16.71 15.17
C MET A 1 -7.42 16.83 13.69
N SER A 2 -6.32 16.23 13.27
CA SER A 2 -5.93 16.19 11.85
C SER A 2 -6.84 15.21 11.12
N MET A 3 -7.53 15.66 10.08
CA MET A 3 -8.37 14.84 9.19
C MET A 3 -7.63 14.36 7.94
N GLY A 4 -6.31 14.57 7.85
CA GLY A 4 -5.56 14.60 6.59
C GLY A 4 -5.78 13.39 5.70
N TRP A 5 -5.44 12.19 6.19
CA TRP A 5 -5.47 10.96 5.40
C TRP A 5 -6.48 9.91 5.89
N ASP A 6 -6.91 9.96 7.15
CA ASP A 6 -7.79 8.95 7.74
C ASP A 6 -9.13 8.82 7.00
N ALA A 7 -9.79 9.95 6.71
CA ALA A 7 -11.09 9.95 6.02
C ALA A 7 -11.00 9.40 4.57
N PRO A 8 -10.11 9.91 3.69
CA PRO A 8 -10.00 9.36 2.35
C PRO A 8 -9.50 7.91 2.33
N ALA A 9 -8.59 7.52 3.24
CA ALA A 9 -8.15 6.13 3.35
C ALA A 9 -9.26 5.21 3.87
N GLY A 10 -10.05 5.64 4.85
CA GLY A 10 -11.22 4.90 5.34
C GLY A 10 -12.26 4.69 4.25
N ALA A 11 -12.51 5.73 3.43
CA ALA A 11 -13.42 5.62 2.30
C ALA A 11 -12.92 4.67 1.20
N LEU A 12 -11.61 4.55 1.00
CA LEU A 12 -11.01 3.55 0.13
C LEU A 12 -11.20 2.15 0.73
N LEU A 13 -10.72 1.94 1.96
CA LEU A 13 -10.77 0.66 2.67
C LEU A 13 -12.19 0.07 2.74
N GLY A 14 -13.20 0.91 3.00
CA GLY A 14 -14.60 0.46 3.05
C GLY A 14 -15.22 0.09 1.70
N ARG A 15 -14.57 0.41 0.57
CA ARG A 15 -15.08 0.17 -0.78
C ARG A 15 -14.20 -0.76 -1.61
N THR A 16 -12.98 -1.05 -1.17
CA THR A 16 -12.05 -1.92 -1.89
C THR A 16 -12.51 -3.38 -1.82
N PRO A 17 -12.89 -4.00 -2.94
CA PRO A 17 -13.24 -5.41 -2.95
C PRO A 17 -11.98 -6.28 -2.88
N ALA A 18 -12.11 -7.52 -2.39
CA ALA A 18 -11.03 -8.51 -2.43
C ALA A 18 -10.87 -9.08 -3.85
N THR A 19 -10.32 -8.27 -4.75
CA THR A 19 -10.04 -8.61 -6.17
C THR A 19 -8.64 -8.13 -6.54
N TRP A 20 -8.14 -8.55 -7.70
CA TRP A 20 -6.86 -8.06 -8.25
C TRP A 20 -6.82 -6.53 -8.39
N ALA A 21 -7.89 -5.92 -8.91
CA ALA A 21 -8.03 -4.46 -9.00
C ALA A 21 -8.08 -3.79 -7.61
N GLY A 22 -8.70 -4.45 -6.63
CA GLY A 22 -8.71 -3.97 -5.25
C GLY A 22 -7.32 -4.01 -4.61
N LEU A 23 -6.58 -5.11 -4.78
CA LEU A 23 -5.19 -5.24 -4.34
C LEU A 23 -4.31 -4.19 -5.01
N TRP A 24 -4.44 -3.99 -6.32
CA TRP A 24 -3.74 -2.95 -7.06
C TRP A 24 -4.02 -1.55 -6.49
N SER A 25 -5.28 -1.25 -6.17
CA SER A 25 -5.69 0.05 -5.60
C SER A 25 -5.04 0.32 -4.24
N LEU A 26 -4.94 -0.71 -3.39
CA LEU A 26 -4.29 -0.62 -2.08
C LEU A 26 -2.79 -0.41 -2.24
N LEU A 27 -2.12 -1.18 -3.10
CA LEU A 27 -0.70 -1.04 -3.39
C LEU A 27 -0.37 0.35 -3.96
N TYR A 28 -1.18 0.85 -4.89
CA TYR A 28 -1.06 2.19 -5.43
C TYR A 28 -1.13 3.24 -4.31
N THR A 29 -2.19 3.20 -3.52
CA THR A 29 -2.48 4.22 -2.50
C THR A 29 -1.42 4.19 -1.40
N ALA A 30 -1.05 2.99 -0.92
CA ALA A 30 -0.01 2.80 0.08
C ALA A 30 1.37 3.25 -0.43
N GLY A 31 1.75 2.85 -1.65
CA GLY A 31 3.03 3.22 -2.25
C GLY A 31 3.16 4.73 -2.46
N HIS A 32 2.10 5.38 -2.95
CA HIS A 32 2.09 6.83 -3.12
C HIS A 32 2.18 7.54 -1.75
N SER A 33 1.44 7.06 -0.75
CA SER A 33 1.46 7.64 0.60
C SER A 33 2.82 7.46 1.29
N ALA A 34 3.46 6.30 1.14
CA ALA A 34 4.82 6.05 1.64
C ALA A 34 5.84 7.00 0.99
N LEU A 35 5.74 7.22 -0.33
CA LEU A 35 6.57 8.20 -1.04
C LEU A 35 6.32 9.63 -0.54
N ARG A 36 5.08 10.00 -0.23
CA ARG A 36 4.79 11.33 0.36
C ARG A 36 5.42 11.47 1.74
N LEU A 37 5.34 10.43 2.57
CA LEU A 37 5.98 10.41 3.89
C LEU A 37 7.50 10.52 3.80
N SER A 38 8.13 9.90 2.79
CA SER A 38 9.58 9.98 2.60
C SER A 38 10.07 11.38 2.24
N LEU A 39 9.18 12.29 1.79
CA LEU A 39 9.56 13.66 1.42
C LEU A 39 9.49 14.66 2.58
N VAL A 40 8.88 14.28 3.70
CA VAL A 40 8.58 15.19 4.82
C VAL A 40 9.25 14.79 6.13
N GLY A 41 9.99 13.67 6.16
CA GLY A 41 10.59 13.10 7.37
C GLY A 41 12.03 13.51 7.66
N GLN A 42 12.57 12.98 8.76
CA GLN A 42 14.02 13.02 9.04
C GLN A 42 14.77 12.08 8.09
N PHE A 43 16.05 12.36 7.82
CA PHE A 43 16.82 11.72 6.74
C PHE A 43 16.81 10.18 6.80
N ALA A 44 17.06 9.57 7.97
CA ALA A 44 17.14 8.11 8.08
C ALA A 44 15.80 7.40 7.79
N GLU A 45 14.70 7.90 8.38
CA GLU A 45 13.36 7.35 8.19
C GLU A 45 12.83 7.63 6.78
N SER A 46 13.21 8.77 6.19
CA SER A 46 12.84 9.15 4.82
C SER A 46 13.39 8.15 3.81
N VAL A 47 14.64 7.73 3.98
CA VAL A 47 15.24 6.68 3.13
C VAL A 47 14.49 5.36 3.28
N GLN A 48 14.16 4.95 4.50
CA GLN A 48 13.39 3.72 4.73
C GLN A 48 12.00 3.77 4.09
N LEU A 49 11.30 4.90 4.21
CA LEU A 49 9.99 5.11 3.58
C LEU A 49 10.06 5.15 2.04
N ALA A 50 11.16 5.64 1.48
CA ALA A 50 11.39 5.57 0.04
C ALA A 50 11.57 4.12 -0.43
N PHE A 51 12.32 3.29 0.32
CA PHE A 51 12.42 1.85 0.05
C PHE A 51 11.06 1.15 0.14
N VAL A 52 10.26 1.47 1.16
CA VAL A 52 8.89 0.96 1.27
C VAL A 52 8.04 1.35 0.05
N ALA A 53 8.14 2.60 -0.41
CA ALA A 53 7.41 3.04 -1.60
C ALA A 53 7.84 2.27 -2.85
N MET A 54 9.14 1.95 -2.99
CA MET A 54 9.66 1.13 -4.08
C MET A 54 9.15 -0.32 -4.00
N ASP A 55 9.20 -0.95 -2.82
CA ASP A 55 8.65 -2.30 -2.61
C ASP A 55 7.16 -2.36 -3.00
N LEU A 56 6.38 -1.36 -2.61
CA LEU A 56 4.94 -1.31 -2.94
C LEU A 56 4.69 -1.06 -4.43
N ARG A 57 5.55 -0.28 -5.11
CA ARG A 57 5.49 -0.12 -6.57
C ARG A 57 5.86 -1.42 -7.28
N GLU A 58 6.93 -2.09 -6.88
CA GLU A 58 7.31 -3.37 -7.48
C GLU A 58 6.20 -4.41 -7.29
N ALA A 59 5.60 -4.51 -6.10
CA ALA A 59 4.45 -5.39 -5.88
C ALA A 59 3.28 -5.05 -6.83
N ARG A 60 3.05 -3.77 -7.11
CA ARG A 60 2.04 -3.33 -8.08
C ARG A 60 2.40 -3.74 -9.50
N ASP A 61 3.68 -3.63 -9.88
CA ASP A 61 4.18 -3.99 -11.20
C ASP A 61 4.00 -5.48 -11.48
N GLU A 62 4.15 -6.34 -10.46
CA GLU A 62 3.86 -7.77 -10.57
C GLU A 62 2.40 -8.06 -10.96
N LEU A 63 1.46 -7.23 -10.48
CA LEU A 63 0.05 -7.34 -10.87
C LEU A 63 -0.17 -6.82 -12.29
N GLU A 64 0.42 -5.67 -12.63
CA GLU A 64 0.33 -5.05 -13.96
C GLU A 64 0.95 -5.94 -15.04
N TRP A 65 1.96 -6.74 -14.70
CA TRP A 65 2.57 -7.72 -15.60
C TRP A 65 1.66 -8.93 -15.86
N LEU A 66 0.93 -9.38 -14.83
CA LEU A 66 0.12 -10.59 -14.91
C LEU A 66 -1.26 -10.35 -15.52
N HIS A 67 -1.85 -9.19 -15.21
CA HIS A 67 -3.21 -8.85 -15.59
C HIS A 67 -3.21 -7.54 -16.40
N ASP A 68 -3.39 -7.70 -17.71
CA ASP A 68 -3.59 -6.56 -18.61
C ASP A 68 -4.70 -5.65 -18.05
N ASP A 69 -4.42 -4.35 -18.01
CA ASP A 69 -5.36 -3.31 -17.58
C ASP A 69 -5.93 -3.49 -16.16
N VAL A 70 -5.26 -4.20 -15.25
CA VAL A 70 -5.74 -4.37 -13.85
C VAL A 70 -5.96 -3.05 -13.10
N GLY A 71 -5.21 -2.00 -13.49
CA GLY A 71 -5.39 -0.65 -12.97
C GLY A 71 -6.52 0.14 -13.63
N ALA A 72 -7.02 -0.30 -14.80
CA ALA A 72 -8.07 0.39 -15.52
C ALA A 72 -9.41 0.26 -14.77
N GLY A 73 -9.87 1.37 -14.19
CA GLY A 73 -11.10 1.39 -13.39
C GLY A 73 -10.92 0.92 -11.95
N ALA A 74 -9.70 0.59 -11.52
CA ALA A 74 -9.39 0.30 -10.14
C ALA A 74 -9.52 1.58 -9.28
N PRO A 75 -10.31 1.57 -8.19
CA PRO A 75 -10.51 2.75 -7.35
C PRO A 75 -9.26 3.06 -6.52
N ALA A 76 -8.27 3.71 -7.12
CA ALA A 76 -7.09 4.21 -6.40
C ALA A 76 -7.31 5.62 -5.86
N ALA A 77 -6.69 5.93 -4.72
CA ALA A 77 -6.72 7.26 -4.12
C ALA A 77 -5.31 7.84 -4.03
N ASP A 78 -5.15 9.11 -4.45
CA ASP A 78 -4.05 9.94 -3.97
C ASP A 78 -4.57 10.68 -2.72
N LEU A 79 -3.98 10.39 -1.56
CA LEU A 79 -4.36 11.03 -0.29
C LEU A 79 -3.86 12.48 -0.20
N GLY A 80 -3.08 12.93 -1.18
CA GLY A 80 -2.50 14.26 -1.24
C GLY A 80 -1.25 14.41 -0.37
N PRO A 81 -0.62 15.59 -0.39
CA PRO A 81 0.56 15.85 0.42
C PRO A 81 0.21 15.90 1.91
N LEU A 82 1.12 15.40 2.75
CA LEU A 82 1.07 15.66 4.19
C LEU A 82 1.43 17.13 4.44
N ARG A 83 0.53 17.89 5.05
CA ARG A 83 0.70 19.32 5.32
C ARG A 83 1.60 19.55 6.52
N PRO A 84 2.34 20.69 6.59
CA PRO A 84 3.12 21.03 7.78
C PRO A 84 2.25 21.05 9.04
N GLY A 85 2.71 20.35 10.08
CA GLY A 85 1.99 20.22 11.36
C GLY A 85 0.93 19.12 11.41
N GLU A 86 0.74 18.35 10.34
CA GLU A 86 -0.04 17.11 10.41
C GLU A 86 0.73 16.01 11.14
N ASP A 87 -0.02 15.16 11.84
CA ASP A 87 0.48 14.05 12.63
C ASP A 87 1.05 12.96 11.72
N ARG A 88 2.38 12.85 11.71
CA ARG A 88 3.12 11.88 10.91
C ARG A 88 2.83 10.45 11.35
N ASP A 89 2.63 10.22 12.64
CA ASP A 89 2.43 8.90 13.20
C ASP A 89 1.07 8.38 12.80
N ALA A 90 0.06 9.26 12.84
CA ALA A 90 -1.26 8.97 12.29
C ALA A 90 -1.18 8.64 10.78
N ALA A 91 -0.37 9.39 10.01
CA ALA A 91 -0.18 9.12 8.58
C ALA A 91 0.55 7.79 8.32
N CYS A 92 1.57 7.44 9.10
CA CYS A 92 2.19 6.11 9.07
C CYS A 92 1.19 5.01 9.44
N GLY A 93 0.32 5.26 10.41
CA GLY A 93 -0.79 4.38 10.78
C GLY A 93 -1.76 4.13 9.62
N VAL A 94 -2.06 5.14 8.82
CA VAL A 94 -2.87 4.98 7.59
C VAL A 94 -2.19 4.03 6.60
N VAL A 95 -0.88 4.20 6.35
CA VAL A 95 -0.14 3.32 5.42
C VAL A 95 -0.10 1.89 5.95
N LEU A 96 0.11 1.69 7.25
CA LEU A 96 0.07 0.37 7.88
C LEU A 96 -1.29 -0.33 7.69
N ARG A 97 -2.40 0.40 7.84
CA ARG A 97 -3.74 -0.17 7.59
C ARG A 97 -3.93 -0.57 6.13
N LEU A 98 -3.49 0.27 5.18
CA LEU A 98 -3.57 -0.07 3.75
C LEU A 98 -2.76 -1.32 3.41
N VAL A 99 -1.52 -1.42 3.94
CA VAL A 99 -0.65 -2.60 3.76
C VAL A 99 -1.25 -3.84 4.43
N GLY A 100 -1.83 -3.69 5.63
CA GLY A 100 -2.53 -4.77 6.33
C GLY A 100 -3.72 -5.31 5.53
N THR A 101 -4.58 -4.43 5.02
CA THR A 101 -5.70 -4.83 4.16
C THR A 101 -5.22 -5.43 2.84
N ALA A 102 -4.11 -4.97 2.27
CA ALA A 102 -3.53 -5.59 1.07
C ALA A 102 -3.10 -7.05 1.32
N LEU A 103 -2.52 -7.34 2.49
CA LEU A 103 -2.21 -8.72 2.91
C LEU A 103 -3.48 -9.57 3.10
N GLU A 104 -4.54 -9.00 3.67
CA GLU A 104 -5.81 -9.71 3.80
C GLU A 104 -6.40 -10.05 2.42
N VAL A 105 -6.37 -9.10 1.49
CA VAL A 105 -6.83 -9.31 0.11
C VAL A 105 -5.98 -10.34 -0.62
N SER A 106 -4.64 -10.34 -0.44
CA SER A 106 -3.76 -11.34 -1.07
C SER A 106 -4.07 -12.75 -0.59
N HIS A 107 -4.29 -12.95 0.72
CA HIS A 107 -4.68 -14.25 1.26
C HIS A 107 -6.03 -14.71 0.71
N VAL A 108 -7.03 -13.81 0.65
CA VAL A 108 -8.35 -14.14 0.07
C VAL A 108 -8.25 -14.52 -1.41
N LEU A 109 -7.34 -13.91 -2.17
CA LEU A 109 -7.07 -14.29 -3.55
C LEU A 109 -6.38 -15.66 -3.64
N ALA A 110 -5.41 -15.93 -2.76
CA ALA A 110 -4.69 -17.20 -2.70
C ALA A 110 -5.60 -18.40 -2.36
N GLU A 111 -6.68 -18.18 -1.61
CA GLU A 111 -7.68 -19.20 -1.30
C GLU A 111 -8.62 -19.52 -2.46
N ARG A 112 -8.62 -18.72 -3.53
CA ARG A 112 -9.40 -19.00 -4.75
C ARG A 112 -8.70 -20.03 -5.61
N GLN A 113 -9.45 -20.61 -6.55
CA GLN A 113 -8.85 -21.43 -7.60
C GLN A 113 -8.07 -20.52 -8.56
N ILE A 114 -6.78 -20.37 -8.28
CA ILE A 114 -5.83 -19.58 -9.07
C ILE A 114 -4.80 -20.48 -9.75
N ASP A 115 -4.18 -19.99 -10.81
CA ASP A 115 -3.11 -20.70 -11.50
C ASP A 115 -1.73 -20.54 -10.80
N SER A 116 -0.71 -21.22 -11.33
CA SER A 116 0.63 -21.17 -10.76
C SER A 116 1.34 -19.82 -10.95
N ALA A 117 0.99 -19.05 -11.98
CA ALA A 117 1.54 -17.73 -12.23
C ALA A 117 0.95 -16.72 -11.25
N GLU A 118 -0.37 -16.77 -11.02
CA GLU A 118 -1.10 -16.00 -10.00
C GLU A 118 -0.55 -16.30 -8.60
N LEU A 119 -0.36 -17.57 -8.23
CA LEU A 119 0.21 -17.94 -6.93
C LEU A 119 1.65 -17.41 -6.76
N SER A 120 2.46 -17.51 -7.81
CA SER A 120 3.83 -17.00 -7.81
C SER A 120 3.87 -15.48 -7.67
N CYS A 121 2.93 -14.78 -8.33
CA CYS A 121 2.75 -13.33 -8.21
C CYS A 121 2.38 -12.95 -6.77
N LEU A 122 1.35 -13.59 -6.19
CA LEU A 122 0.93 -13.32 -4.80
C LEU A 122 2.06 -13.55 -3.80
N THR A 123 2.85 -14.61 -3.95
CA THR A 123 4.01 -14.87 -3.09
C THR A 123 5.01 -13.69 -3.11
N ARG A 124 5.30 -13.14 -4.29
CA ARG A 124 6.21 -11.99 -4.45
C ARG A 124 5.61 -10.69 -3.91
N VAL A 125 4.30 -10.50 -4.06
CA VAL A 125 3.56 -9.36 -3.51
C VAL A 125 3.53 -9.42 -1.98
N GLU A 126 3.20 -10.57 -1.40
CA GLU A 126 3.14 -10.77 0.05
C GLU A 126 4.47 -10.56 0.72
N HIS A 127 5.57 -11.05 0.13
CA HIS A 127 6.91 -10.81 0.65
C HIS A 127 7.21 -9.31 0.80
N ARG A 128 6.88 -8.51 -0.23
CA ARG A 128 7.08 -7.06 -0.23
C ARG A 128 6.15 -6.35 0.75
N LEU A 129 4.89 -6.77 0.85
CA LEU A 129 3.95 -6.25 1.85
C LEU A 129 4.41 -6.53 3.29
N GLN A 130 4.96 -7.72 3.55
CA GLN A 130 5.52 -8.06 4.85
C GLN A 130 6.77 -7.23 5.17
N SER A 131 7.67 -7.05 4.20
CA SER A 131 8.84 -6.14 4.30
C SER A 131 8.42 -4.71 4.61
N ALA A 132 7.46 -4.17 3.86
CA ALA A 132 6.91 -2.84 4.06
C ALA A 132 6.31 -2.68 5.46
N ARG A 133 5.47 -3.63 5.90
CA ARG A 133 4.86 -3.62 7.23
C ARG A 133 5.90 -3.65 8.34
N ALA A 134 6.90 -4.53 8.24
CA ALA A 134 7.98 -4.64 9.21
C ALA A 134 8.80 -3.34 9.30
N THR A 135 9.14 -2.75 8.15
CA THR A 135 9.89 -1.50 8.07
C THR A 135 9.12 -0.35 8.73
N ILE A 136 7.85 -0.14 8.35
CA ILE A 136 7.05 0.97 8.91
C ILE A 136 6.83 0.77 10.42
N SER A 137 6.59 -0.46 10.87
CA SER A 137 6.39 -0.77 12.29
C SER A 137 7.66 -0.61 13.14
N GLY A 138 8.83 -0.67 12.51
CA GLY A 138 10.13 -0.48 13.15
C GLY A 138 10.62 0.97 13.16
N LEU A 139 9.91 1.90 12.51
CA LEU A 139 10.24 3.32 12.56
C LEU A 139 10.04 3.82 14.01
N ARG A 140 11.05 4.53 14.53
CA ARG A 140 10.91 5.28 15.78
C ARG A 140 10.21 6.59 15.45
N LEU A 141 8.89 6.52 15.42
CA LEU A 141 7.99 7.65 15.25
C LEU A 141 7.95 8.50 16.54
#